data_AF-A0A7V4ZR79-F1
#
_entry.id   AF-A0A7V4ZR79-F1
#
_cell.length_a   1.000
_cell.length_b   1.000
_cell.length_c   1.000
_cell.angle_alpha   90.00
_cell.angle_beta   90.00
_cell.angle_gamma   90.00
#
_symmetry.space_group_name_H-M   'P 1'
#
loop_
_entity.id
_entity.type
_entity.pdbx_description
1 polymer ?
#
loop_
_entity_poly.entity_id
_entity_poly.type
_entity_poly.pdbx_seq_one_letter_code
_entity_poly.pdbx_strand_id
1 'polypeptide(L)'
;MEKGLEIWVFGDYRDHFQNRLTFQVLHQARAISKEYGRVSLILLGHKLDTIVNHYISSGIPKILLLDEPELSVYRADLFTDLLCELIQEYRPDIFLLGASEFTKELAPRLAKRLEVGLCADCISLEWEKQKDRLVAYSPAFGGSFLAKIVWKSKRPYMATLIPGFYKEIPSDEKKETEIIRLKKKDIKNKNYNIKIISSIKQPRESINLEDAKIVVAGGRGVKNLEGFNYIRELALLLGGEVGATRPAVDAHWASEDHLIGQTGKSIKPQLLITCGTSGAIQYITGIRKAGTVVAINRDRYAPIFKIADIGIVADSLSFLPAFIQEVKSQIFREITDLYRISLNSEKQQRPISFGQRIKKLREDRKLNISGLAEATGQTPEFIEDVESDRVTPPVSFLLQLGQALKIDPSHFLTDQEKREVEGKRQEGFIKRTQNYSYRTLTPGAANKHLRAFMVTIEPRQYHKMVEYKHPGEEFIFVFKGELEITLGEKVFYLKQGETIHFDSEIRHKLRNPLDEKCELIVTLYTP
;
A
#
# COMPACT_ATOMS: atom_id res chain seq x y z
N MET A 1 24.04 -15.12 27.89
CA MET A 1 22.90 -14.66 27.07
C MET A 1 23.37 -14.71 25.62
N GLU A 2 22.73 -15.50 24.77
CA GLU A 2 23.04 -15.49 23.33
C GLU A 2 22.80 -14.07 22.80
N LYS A 3 23.81 -13.50 22.12
CA LYS A 3 23.71 -12.17 21.53
C LYS A 3 22.72 -12.25 20.36
N GLY A 4 21.56 -11.63 20.51
CA GLY A 4 20.56 -11.56 19.45
C GLY A 4 21.07 -10.80 18.22
N LEU A 5 20.48 -11.07 17.05
CA LEU A 5 20.81 -10.45 15.76
C LEU A 5 20.63 -8.93 15.83
N GLU A 6 21.67 -8.18 15.47
CA GLU A 6 21.58 -6.73 15.28
C GLU A 6 21.32 -6.43 13.80
N ILE A 7 20.10 -5.99 13.47
CA ILE A 7 19.67 -5.68 12.10
C ILE A 7 19.62 -4.17 11.93
N TRP A 8 20.47 -3.64 11.06
CA TRP A 8 20.45 -2.24 10.70
C TRP A 8 19.64 -2.00 9.42
N VAL A 9 18.85 -0.94 9.41
CA VAL A 9 18.15 -0.46 8.22
C VAL A 9 18.62 0.96 7.92
N PHE A 10 19.10 1.20 6.70
CA PHE A 10 19.43 2.54 6.23
C PHE A 10 18.16 3.34 5.93
N GLY A 11 17.99 4.46 6.62
CA GLY A 11 16.90 5.40 6.33
C GLY A 11 17.32 6.43 5.29
N ASP A 12 16.80 6.31 4.07
CA ASP A 12 16.97 7.35 3.05
C ASP A 12 16.02 8.52 3.34
N TYR A 13 16.56 9.62 3.86
CA TYR A 13 15.79 10.82 4.20
C TYR A 13 15.12 11.47 2.97
N ARG A 14 15.64 11.22 1.76
CA ARG A 14 15.14 11.85 0.52
C ARG A 14 13.91 11.14 -0.03
N ASP A 15 13.81 9.82 0.19
CA ASP A 15 12.65 9.02 -0.21
C ASP A 15 11.55 9.00 0.87
N HIS A 16 11.83 9.56 2.06
CA HIS A 16 10.93 9.49 3.22
C HIS A 16 9.49 9.96 2.93
N PHE A 17 9.30 10.96 2.07
CA PHE A 17 7.99 11.51 1.70
C PHE A 17 7.47 11.04 0.34
N GLN A 18 8.21 10.20 -0.38
CA GLN A 18 7.84 9.75 -1.73
C GLN A 18 7.19 8.36 -1.66
N ASN A 19 8.00 7.31 -1.54
CA ASN A 19 7.51 5.93 -1.58
C ASN A 19 7.54 5.24 -0.23
N ARG A 20 7.95 5.97 0.83
CA ARG A 20 8.02 5.47 2.21
C ARG A 20 8.83 4.17 2.30
N LEU A 21 9.81 3.97 1.42
CA LEU A 21 10.49 2.69 1.22
C LEU A 21 11.18 2.20 2.49
N THR A 22 11.81 3.09 3.25
CA THR A 22 12.42 2.74 4.53
C THR A 22 11.45 2.03 5.48
N PHE A 23 10.16 2.43 5.53
CA PHE A 23 9.16 1.76 6.38
C PHE A 23 8.87 0.33 5.91
N GLN A 24 8.85 0.10 4.61
CA GLN A 24 8.68 -1.22 4.01
C GLN A 24 9.87 -2.14 4.35
N VAL A 25 11.09 -1.60 4.30
CA VAL A 25 12.30 -2.35 4.70
C VAL A 25 12.30 -2.65 6.20
N LEU A 26 11.90 -1.68 7.03
CA LEU A 26 11.75 -1.87 8.47
C LEU A 26 10.70 -2.96 8.78
N HIS A 27 9.63 -3.07 7.99
CA HIS A 27 8.65 -4.14 8.15
C HIS A 27 9.30 -5.52 8.00
N GLN A 28 10.10 -5.69 6.94
CA GLN A 28 10.82 -6.94 6.71
C GLN A 28 11.87 -7.20 7.79
N ALA A 29 12.62 -6.17 8.20
CA ALA A 29 13.59 -6.28 9.29
C ALA A 29 12.94 -6.75 10.59
N ARG A 30 11.76 -6.21 10.94
CA ARG A 30 10.98 -6.65 12.12
C ARG A 30 10.50 -8.08 11.98
N ALA A 31 10.06 -8.50 10.78
CA ALA A 31 9.65 -9.88 10.54
C ALA A 31 10.80 -10.86 10.82
N ILE A 32 12.02 -10.50 10.43
CA ILE A 32 13.23 -11.28 10.72
C ILE A 32 13.58 -11.24 12.22
N SER A 33 13.37 -10.11 12.89
CA SER A 33 13.83 -9.91 14.28
C SER A 33 12.92 -10.52 15.36
N LYS A 34 11.69 -10.94 15.03
CA LYS A 34 10.56 -11.20 15.97
C LYS A 34 10.87 -11.96 17.26
N GLU A 35 11.86 -12.84 17.29
CA GLU A 35 12.18 -13.63 18.50
C GLU A 35 13.66 -13.55 18.94
N TYR A 36 14.58 -13.05 18.09
CA TYR A 36 16.03 -13.24 18.30
C TYR A 36 16.89 -12.04 17.94
N GLY A 37 16.32 -10.86 17.71
CA GLY A 37 17.12 -9.71 17.28
C GLY A 37 16.50 -8.34 17.55
N ARG A 38 17.31 -7.31 17.35
CA ARG A 38 16.93 -5.90 17.46
C ARG A 38 17.06 -5.23 16.10
N VAL A 39 16.07 -4.39 15.77
CA VAL A 39 16.09 -3.56 14.56
C VAL A 39 16.53 -2.15 14.93
N SER A 40 17.58 -1.66 14.29
CA SER A 40 18.09 -0.30 14.44
C SER A 40 17.97 0.44 13.12
N LEU A 41 17.36 1.63 13.14
CA LEU A 41 17.36 2.52 11.99
C LEU A 41 18.61 3.39 12.04
N ILE A 42 19.38 3.49 10.96
CA ILE A 42 20.49 4.43 10.85
C ILE A 42 20.14 5.56 9.87
N LEU A 43 20.28 6.81 10.35
CA LEU A 43 19.98 8.03 9.61
C LEU A 43 21.22 8.92 9.56
N LEU A 44 21.63 9.29 8.34
CA LEU A 44 22.70 10.24 8.07
C LEU A 44 22.11 11.39 7.26
N GLY A 45 22.29 12.63 7.72
CA GLY A 45 21.75 13.80 7.04
C GLY A 45 21.94 15.08 7.83
N HIS A 46 21.13 16.09 7.54
CA HIS A 46 21.12 17.36 8.26
C HIS A 46 19.68 17.81 8.55
N LYS A 47 19.41 18.30 9.77
CA LYS A 47 18.08 18.77 10.22
C LYS A 47 17.01 17.68 10.08
N LEU A 48 17.30 16.51 10.64
CA LEU A 48 16.47 15.31 10.48
C LEU A 48 15.33 15.21 11.52
N ASP A 49 15.12 16.19 12.40
CA ASP A 49 14.18 16.13 13.52
C ASP A 49 12.77 15.68 13.10
N THR A 50 12.23 16.27 12.02
CA THR A 50 10.89 15.91 11.50
C THR A 50 10.81 14.45 11.06
N ILE A 51 11.85 13.96 10.39
CA ILE A 51 11.93 12.59 9.87
C ILE A 51 12.10 11.61 11.04
N VAL A 52 12.95 11.94 12.01
CA VAL A 52 13.16 11.15 13.24
C VAL A 52 11.85 11.00 14.00
N ASN A 53 11.08 12.09 14.17
CA ASN A 53 9.78 12.04 14.84
C ASN A 53 8.80 11.07 14.17
N HIS A 54 8.73 11.02 12.82
CA HIS A 54 7.90 10.04 12.13
C HIS A 54 8.31 8.58 12.42
N TYR A 55 9.62 8.31 12.53
CA TYR A 55 10.10 6.97 12.87
C TYR A 55 9.86 6.60 14.33
N ILE A 56 9.92 7.57 15.25
CA ILE A 56 9.54 7.39 16.65
C ILE A 56 8.05 7.01 16.74
N SER A 57 7.17 7.77 16.08
CA SER A 57 5.73 7.47 16.05
C SER A 57 5.41 6.08 15.47
N SER A 58 6.30 5.55 14.63
CA SER A 58 6.16 4.21 14.04
C SER A 58 6.67 3.07 14.95
N GLY A 59 7.09 3.39 16.18
CA GLY A 59 7.49 2.42 17.21
C GLY A 59 8.83 1.73 16.94
N ILE A 60 9.78 2.43 16.29
CA ILE A 60 11.11 1.88 15.99
C ILE A 60 11.94 1.80 17.27
N PRO A 61 12.49 0.63 17.66
CA PRO A 61 13.06 0.49 19.00
C PRO A 61 14.43 1.17 19.17
N LYS A 62 15.13 1.49 18.07
CA LYS A 62 16.43 2.17 18.12
C LYS A 62 16.70 2.99 16.86
N ILE A 63 17.15 4.23 17.03
CA ILE A 63 17.59 5.13 15.96
C ILE A 63 19.03 5.55 16.23
N LEU A 64 19.92 5.26 15.28
CA LEU A 64 21.28 5.76 15.22
C LEU A 64 21.27 6.99 14.31
N LEU A 65 21.53 8.16 14.88
CA LEU A 65 21.40 9.44 14.19
C LEU A 65 22.75 10.14 14.07
N LEU A 66 23.21 10.39 12.85
CA LEU A 66 24.32 11.30 12.56
C LEU A 66 23.76 12.50 11.79
N ASP A 67 23.52 13.60 12.53
CA ASP A 67 22.99 14.86 11.99
C ASP A 67 24.11 15.89 11.94
N GLU A 68 24.64 16.15 10.74
CA GLU A 68 25.76 17.06 10.51
C GLU A 68 25.54 17.87 9.21
N PRO A 69 25.90 19.16 9.16
CA PRO A 69 25.68 20.02 7.99
C PRO A 69 26.27 19.47 6.68
N GLU A 70 27.41 18.77 6.75
CA GLU A 70 28.11 18.18 5.61
C GLU A 70 27.33 17.04 4.94
N LEU A 71 26.31 16.51 5.63
CA LEU A 71 25.43 15.43 5.17
C LEU A 71 24.11 15.96 4.62
N SER A 72 23.94 17.28 4.50
CA SER A 72 22.78 17.91 3.87
C SER A 72 22.53 17.43 2.43
N VAL A 73 23.60 17.10 1.71
CA VAL A 73 23.56 16.57 0.34
C VAL A 73 24.27 15.22 0.30
N TYR A 74 23.62 14.24 -0.34
CA TYR A 74 24.21 12.93 -0.57
C TYR A 74 25.47 13.04 -1.44
N ARG A 75 26.57 12.47 -0.93
CA ARG A 75 27.82 12.26 -1.65
C ARG A 75 28.25 10.82 -1.44
N ALA A 76 28.37 10.06 -2.53
CA ALA A 76 28.58 8.62 -2.46
C ALA A 76 29.88 8.25 -1.73
N ASP A 77 30.96 9.00 -1.92
CA ASP A 77 32.26 8.78 -1.26
C ASP A 77 32.19 9.04 0.25
N LEU A 78 31.60 10.15 0.67
CA LEU A 78 31.36 10.51 2.07
C LEU A 78 30.46 9.49 2.79
N PHE A 79 29.29 9.20 2.21
CA PHE A 79 28.33 8.29 2.84
C PHE A 79 28.88 6.87 2.92
N THR A 80 29.61 6.42 1.88
CA THR A 80 30.29 5.11 1.91
C THR A 80 31.31 5.05 3.04
N ASP A 81 32.12 6.10 3.19
CA ASP A 81 33.17 6.14 4.21
C ASP A 81 32.60 6.10 5.64
N LEU A 82 31.67 7.00 5.94
CA LEU A 82 31.04 7.09 7.26
C LEU A 82 30.28 5.82 7.63
N LEU A 83 29.49 5.27 6.71
CA LEU A 83 28.75 4.04 6.98
C LEU A 83 29.68 2.84 7.16
N CYS A 84 30.78 2.75 6.40
CA CYS A 84 31.77 1.68 6.61
C CYS A 84 32.39 1.76 8.01
N GLU A 85 32.80 2.95 8.45
CA GLU A 85 33.33 3.12 9.80
C GLU A 85 32.31 2.73 10.87
N LEU A 86 31.06 3.20 10.73
CA LEU A 86 29.99 2.89 11.69
C LEU A 86 29.66 1.39 11.70
N ILE A 87 29.62 0.74 10.53
CA ILE A 87 29.40 -0.71 10.44
C ILE A 87 30.57 -1.47 11.08
N GLN A 88 31.81 -1.04 10.90
CA GLN A 88 32.98 -1.67 11.51
C GLN A 88 33.03 -1.49 13.03
N GLU A 89 32.61 -0.32 13.52
CA GLU A 89 32.57 0.05 14.94
C GLU A 89 31.48 -0.71 15.70
N TYR A 90 30.25 -0.73 15.16
CA TYR A 90 29.09 -1.31 15.84
C TYR A 90 28.77 -2.76 15.44
N ARG A 91 29.36 -3.24 14.33
CA ARG A 91 29.28 -4.62 13.83
C ARG A 91 27.86 -5.21 13.80
N PRO A 92 26.92 -4.62 13.02
CA PRO A 92 25.61 -5.23 12.81
C PRO A 92 25.75 -6.57 12.09
N ASP A 93 24.78 -7.45 12.30
CA ASP A 93 24.73 -8.77 11.66
C ASP A 93 24.13 -8.72 10.26
N ILE A 94 23.18 -7.81 10.06
CA ILE A 94 22.46 -7.61 8.80
C ILE A 94 22.36 -6.10 8.55
N PHE A 95 22.59 -5.66 7.31
CA PHE A 95 22.40 -4.27 6.91
C PHE A 95 21.51 -4.17 5.66
N LEU A 96 20.31 -3.63 5.84
CA LEU A 96 19.28 -3.57 4.82
C LEU A 96 19.11 -2.14 4.31
N LEU A 97 18.87 -2.00 3.01
CA LEU A 97 18.57 -0.75 2.36
C LEU A 97 17.31 -0.90 1.48
N GLY A 98 16.58 0.18 1.25
CA GLY A 98 15.63 0.22 0.13
C GLY A 98 16.39 0.21 -1.19
N ALA A 99 15.82 -0.29 -2.28
CA ALA A 99 16.39 -0.25 -3.62
C ALA A 99 15.98 1.02 -4.39
N SER A 100 16.41 2.20 -3.93
CA SER A 100 16.33 3.46 -4.67
C SER A 100 17.54 3.62 -5.61
N GLU A 101 17.48 4.52 -6.59
CA GLU A 101 18.61 4.80 -7.49
C GLU A 101 19.90 5.11 -6.72
N PHE A 102 19.78 5.85 -5.62
CA PHE A 102 20.94 6.22 -4.81
C PHE A 102 21.50 5.08 -3.97
N THR A 103 20.63 4.27 -3.37
CA THR A 103 21.09 3.14 -2.57
C THR A 103 21.60 2.00 -3.45
N LYS A 104 21.13 1.89 -4.70
CA LYS A 104 21.72 1.03 -5.74
C LYS A 104 23.17 1.42 -6.06
N GLU A 105 23.54 2.69 -5.90
CA GLU A 105 24.94 3.14 -5.96
C GLU A 105 25.69 2.89 -4.64
N LEU A 106 25.09 3.23 -3.50
CA LEU A 106 25.72 3.18 -2.18
C LEU A 106 26.02 1.74 -1.72
N ALA A 107 25.04 0.84 -1.84
CA ALA A 107 25.13 -0.53 -1.34
C ALA A 107 26.32 -1.33 -1.91
N PRO A 108 26.57 -1.37 -3.24
CA PRO A 108 27.72 -2.11 -3.78
C PRO A 108 29.06 -1.50 -3.37
N ARG A 109 29.16 -0.18 -3.20
CA ARG A 109 30.38 0.49 -2.69
C ARG A 109 30.69 0.05 -1.26
N LEU A 110 29.67 0.03 -0.40
CA LEU A 110 29.77 -0.47 0.97
C LEU A 110 30.18 -1.94 1.01
N ALA A 111 29.47 -2.79 0.27
CA ALA A 111 29.73 -4.22 0.24
C ALA A 111 31.17 -4.54 -0.21
N LYS A 112 31.66 -3.84 -1.25
CA LYS A 112 33.03 -4.00 -1.72
C LYS A 112 34.06 -3.52 -0.69
N ARG A 113 33.85 -2.38 -0.03
CA ARG A 113 34.79 -1.83 0.97
C ARG A 113 34.82 -2.65 2.26
N LEU A 114 33.68 -3.24 2.64
CA LEU A 114 33.55 -4.12 3.80
C LEU A 114 33.94 -5.57 3.51
N GLU A 115 34.16 -5.93 2.24
CA GLU A 115 34.41 -7.31 1.77
C GLU A 115 33.30 -8.29 2.16
N VAL A 116 32.04 -7.87 2.01
CA VAL A 116 30.84 -8.69 2.28
C VAL A 116 30.00 -8.88 1.04
N GLY A 117 29.14 -9.91 1.05
CA GLY A 117 28.19 -10.15 -0.02
C GLY A 117 27.01 -9.16 0.01
N LEU A 118 26.51 -8.80 -1.17
CA LEU A 118 25.31 -8.00 -1.37
C LEU A 118 24.32 -8.75 -2.25
N CYS A 119 23.06 -8.84 -1.84
CA CYS A 119 21.96 -9.25 -2.72
C CYS A 119 21.16 -8.01 -3.12
N ALA A 120 21.14 -7.72 -4.42
CA ALA A 120 20.40 -6.57 -4.94
C ALA A 120 18.94 -6.93 -5.24
N ASP A 121 18.08 -5.92 -5.16
CA ASP A 121 16.69 -5.93 -5.62
C ASP A 121 15.90 -7.13 -5.08
N CYS A 122 16.03 -7.39 -3.78
CA CYS A 122 15.31 -8.48 -3.12
C CYS A 122 13.82 -8.14 -2.96
N ILE A 123 12.97 -9.14 -3.17
CA ILE A 123 11.53 -9.05 -2.87
C ILE A 123 11.22 -9.60 -1.48
N SER A 124 12.03 -10.53 -0.97
CA SER A 124 11.87 -11.10 0.36
C SER A 124 13.18 -11.57 0.96
N LEU A 125 13.22 -11.57 2.29
CA LEU A 125 14.34 -11.96 3.12
C LEU A 125 13.87 -12.86 4.26
N GLU A 126 14.47 -14.02 4.42
CA GLU A 126 14.11 -14.99 5.45
C GLU A 126 15.33 -15.37 6.28
N TRP A 127 15.14 -15.54 7.58
CA TRP A 127 16.18 -16.03 8.47
C TRP A 127 16.00 -17.52 8.75
N GLU A 128 16.90 -18.35 8.21
CA GLU A 128 16.91 -19.79 8.49
C GLU A 128 17.66 -20.07 9.80
N LYS A 129 16.95 -19.99 10.93
CA LYS A 129 17.53 -20.16 12.29
C LYS A 129 18.38 -21.43 12.44
N GLN A 130 17.93 -22.56 11.89
CA GLN A 130 18.65 -23.85 12.01
C GLN A 130 20.04 -23.84 11.36
N LYS A 131 20.27 -22.94 10.40
CA LYS A 131 21.54 -22.83 9.66
C LYS A 131 22.24 -21.49 9.88
N ASP A 132 21.73 -20.67 10.82
CA ASP A 132 22.26 -19.35 11.17
C ASP A 132 22.56 -18.45 9.95
N ARG A 133 21.64 -18.44 8.96
CA ARG A 133 21.88 -17.76 7.68
C ARG A 133 20.68 -16.95 7.20
N LEU A 134 20.98 -15.85 6.50
CA LEU A 134 20.02 -15.08 5.73
C LEU A 134 19.82 -15.69 4.35
N VAL A 135 18.56 -15.74 3.92
CA VAL A 135 18.12 -16.15 2.59
C VAL A 135 17.43 -14.96 1.94
N ALA A 136 17.79 -14.67 0.71
CA ALA A 136 17.12 -13.65 -0.09
C ALA A 136 16.51 -14.24 -1.34
N TYR A 137 15.38 -13.66 -1.75
CA TYR A 137 14.73 -13.96 -3.01
C TYR A 137 14.77 -12.70 -3.87
N SER A 138 15.43 -12.79 -5.03
CA SER A 138 15.62 -11.67 -5.94
C SER A 138 15.26 -12.07 -7.38
N PRO A 139 14.41 -11.30 -8.08
CA PRO A 139 14.13 -11.52 -9.49
C PRO A 139 15.37 -11.25 -10.35
N ALA A 140 15.68 -12.18 -11.24
CA ALA A 140 16.77 -12.10 -12.20
C ALA A 140 16.23 -12.21 -13.64
N PHE A 141 17.05 -11.80 -14.62
CA PHE A 141 16.72 -11.83 -16.06
C PHE A 141 15.37 -11.17 -16.38
N GLY A 142 15.15 -9.95 -15.89
CA GLY A 142 13.90 -9.20 -16.13
C GLY A 142 12.67 -9.80 -15.44
N GLY A 143 12.86 -10.61 -14.41
CA GLY A 143 11.78 -11.22 -13.63
C GLY A 143 11.44 -12.66 -14.03
N SER A 144 12.07 -13.20 -15.08
CA SER A 144 11.82 -14.57 -15.55
C SER A 144 12.32 -15.66 -14.58
N PHE A 145 13.25 -15.33 -13.70
CA PHE A 145 13.74 -16.24 -12.66
C PHE A 145 13.67 -15.59 -11.30
N LEU A 146 13.29 -16.36 -10.28
CA LEU A 146 13.44 -15.97 -8.88
C LEU A 146 14.65 -16.70 -8.30
N ALA A 147 15.71 -15.96 -8.01
CA ALA A 147 16.93 -16.51 -7.45
C ALA A 147 16.85 -16.57 -5.91
N LYS A 148 17.08 -17.76 -5.33
CA LYS A 148 17.32 -17.95 -3.90
C LYS A 148 18.82 -17.78 -3.61
N ILE A 149 19.19 -16.70 -2.94
CA ILE A 149 20.58 -16.31 -2.66
C ILE A 149 20.86 -16.45 -1.16
N VAL A 150 22.02 -16.98 -0.83
CA VAL A 150 22.50 -17.13 0.56
C VAL A 150 23.92 -16.60 0.68
N TRP A 151 24.25 -16.02 1.83
CA TRP A 151 25.58 -15.49 2.10
C TRP A 151 26.49 -16.58 2.65
N LYS A 152 27.68 -16.69 2.07
CA LYS A 152 28.82 -17.43 2.65
C LYS A 152 29.89 -16.49 3.22
N SER A 153 29.73 -15.18 3.02
CA SER A 153 30.69 -14.15 3.41
C SER A 153 30.58 -13.79 4.90
N LYS A 154 31.52 -12.95 5.34
CA LYS A 154 31.51 -12.28 6.64
C LYS A 154 30.23 -11.41 6.78
N ARG A 155 29.78 -11.17 8.02
CA ARG A 155 28.72 -10.20 8.35
C ARG A 155 29.25 -8.75 8.25
N PRO A 156 28.40 -7.74 8.00
CA PRO A 156 26.95 -7.84 7.85
C PRO A 156 26.52 -8.49 6.53
N TYR A 157 25.42 -9.25 6.56
CA TYR A 157 24.72 -9.62 5.34
C TYR A 157 23.99 -8.40 4.79
N MET A 158 24.34 -7.99 3.57
CA MET A 158 23.78 -6.78 2.97
C MET A 158 22.74 -7.11 1.91
N ALA A 159 21.59 -6.45 1.94
CA ALA A 159 20.58 -6.58 0.90
C ALA A 159 19.86 -5.27 0.60
N THR A 160 19.49 -5.04 -0.66
CA THR A 160 18.55 -3.98 -1.06
C THR A 160 17.16 -4.58 -1.32
N LEU A 161 16.08 -3.91 -0.91
CA LEU A 161 14.71 -4.38 -1.12
C LEU A 161 13.92 -3.48 -2.09
N ILE A 162 13.21 -4.10 -3.03
CA ILE A 162 12.39 -3.41 -4.03
C ILE A 162 11.19 -2.71 -3.35
N PRO A 163 10.85 -1.47 -3.72
CA PRO A 163 9.64 -0.80 -3.24
C PRO A 163 8.34 -1.49 -3.69
N GLY A 164 7.30 -1.38 -2.88
CA GLY A 164 5.93 -1.80 -3.18
C GLY A 164 5.56 -3.22 -2.73
N PHE A 165 6.52 -4.00 -2.24
CA PHE A 165 6.29 -5.39 -1.82
C PHE A 165 5.77 -5.52 -0.39
N TYR A 166 6.11 -4.59 0.50
CA TYR A 166 5.68 -4.61 1.90
C TYR A 166 4.80 -3.42 2.21
N LYS A 167 3.79 -3.65 3.04
CA LYS A 167 2.99 -2.57 3.61
C LYS A 167 3.82 -1.82 4.64
N GLU A 168 3.50 -0.54 4.82
CA GLU A 168 4.04 0.23 5.93
C GLU A 168 3.73 -0.46 7.27
N ILE A 169 4.65 -0.31 8.21
CA ILE A 169 4.47 -0.80 9.56
C ILE A 169 3.28 -0.05 10.20
N PRO A 170 2.31 -0.76 10.82
CA PRO A 170 1.27 -0.11 11.62
C PRO A 170 1.91 0.72 12.74
N SER A 171 1.40 1.93 12.96
CA SER A 171 1.79 2.77 14.09
C SER A 171 1.64 1.99 15.40
N ASP A 172 2.69 1.94 16.21
CA ASP A 172 2.70 1.33 17.55
C ASP A 172 3.23 2.39 18.52
N GLU A 173 2.37 3.37 18.85
CA GLU A 173 2.68 4.57 19.63
C GLU A 173 3.14 4.26 21.07
N LYS A 174 3.07 3.01 21.50
CA LYS A 174 3.32 2.59 22.90
C LYS A 174 4.74 2.11 23.17
N LYS A 175 5.64 2.12 22.18
CA LYS A 175 7.04 1.68 22.36
C LYS A 175 7.99 2.87 22.42
N GLU A 176 8.73 2.99 23.53
CA GLU A 176 9.82 3.95 23.66
C GLU A 176 10.92 3.68 22.60
N THR A 177 11.36 4.74 21.94
CA THR A 177 12.41 4.70 20.92
C THR A 177 13.73 5.19 21.53
N GLU A 178 14.77 4.35 21.53
CA GLU A 178 16.11 4.78 21.96
C GLU A 178 16.80 5.55 20.82
N ILE A 179 17.19 6.80 21.05
CA ILE A 179 17.94 7.61 20.08
C ILE A 179 19.40 7.72 20.52
N ILE A 180 20.31 7.20 19.70
CA ILE A 180 21.75 7.36 19.87
C ILE A 180 22.25 8.38 18.85
N ARG A 181 22.65 9.57 19.33
CA ARG A 181 23.30 10.58 18.51
C ARG A 181 24.79 10.24 18.34
N LEU A 182 25.15 9.86 17.14
CA LEU A 182 26.51 9.54 16.74
C LEU A 182 27.31 10.84 16.50
N LYS A 183 28.61 10.80 16.76
CA LYS A 183 29.54 11.89 16.45
C LYS A 183 30.73 11.33 15.69
N LYS A 184 31.10 11.96 14.57
CA LYS A 184 32.32 11.64 13.84
C LYS A 184 33.19 12.88 13.74
N LYS A 185 34.44 12.75 14.20
CA LYS A 185 35.45 13.81 14.05
C LYS A 185 35.86 13.87 12.58
N ASP A 186 36.32 15.04 12.15
CA ASP A 186 37.04 15.22 10.88
C ASP A 186 36.26 14.93 9.59
N ILE A 187 34.92 15.00 9.62
CA ILE A 187 34.09 14.92 8.40
C ILE A 187 34.54 15.95 7.35
N LYS A 188 34.97 17.14 7.81
CA LYS A 188 35.49 18.23 6.95
C LYS A 188 36.93 18.02 6.46
N ASN A 189 37.75 17.30 7.22
CA ASN A 189 39.19 17.22 7.00
C ASN A 189 39.60 16.05 6.09
N LYS A 190 38.64 15.21 5.70
CA LYS A 190 38.84 14.14 4.71
C LYS A 190 38.70 14.69 3.30
N ASN A 191 39.70 14.41 2.46
CA ASN A 191 39.68 14.76 1.04
C ASN A 191 38.75 13.81 0.27
N TYR A 192 37.51 14.26 0.05
CA TYR A 192 36.53 13.60 -0.81
C TYR A 192 36.67 14.09 -2.26
N ASN A 193 36.57 13.17 -3.23
CA ASN A 193 36.78 13.46 -4.64
C ASN A 193 35.50 13.97 -5.34
N ILE A 194 34.33 13.76 -4.73
CA ILE A 194 33.05 14.18 -5.31
C ILE A 194 32.68 15.57 -4.77
N LYS A 195 32.53 16.52 -5.70
CA LYS A 195 32.00 17.86 -5.44
C LYS A 195 30.66 18.01 -6.15
N ILE A 196 29.62 18.35 -5.39
CA ILE A 196 28.31 18.68 -5.95
C ILE A 196 28.32 20.14 -6.37
N ILE A 197 28.13 20.40 -7.66
CA ILE A 197 28.11 21.76 -8.22
C ILE A 197 26.69 22.35 -8.15
N SER A 198 25.69 21.55 -8.53
CA SER A 198 24.27 21.90 -8.47
C SER A 198 23.41 20.65 -8.30
N SER A 199 22.19 20.83 -7.81
CA SER A 199 21.15 19.80 -7.74
C SER A 199 19.84 20.44 -8.17
N ILE A 200 19.22 19.90 -9.22
CA ILE A 200 18.00 20.43 -9.82
C ILE A 200 16.97 19.31 -9.75
N LYS A 201 15.80 19.62 -9.17
CA LYS A 201 14.68 18.68 -9.19
C LYS A 201 14.06 18.68 -10.58
N GLN A 202 14.42 17.69 -11.39
CA GLN A 202 13.82 17.51 -12.71
C GLN A 202 12.41 16.90 -12.59
N PRO A 203 11.41 17.40 -13.34
CA PRO A 203 10.23 16.62 -13.67
C PRO A 203 10.69 15.34 -14.40
N ARG A 204 10.06 14.18 -14.15
CA ARG A 204 10.41 12.93 -14.86
C ARG A 204 10.42 13.16 -16.38
N GLU A 205 11.56 12.93 -17.04
CA GLU A 205 11.64 12.82 -18.50
C GLU A 205 10.98 11.50 -18.93
N SER A 206 10.08 11.55 -19.90
CA SER A 206 9.49 10.36 -20.53
C SER A 206 10.55 9.64 -21.35
N ILE A 207 10.61 8.30 -21.28
CA ILE A 207 11.40 7.51 -22.22
C ILE A 207 10.88 7.80 -23.64
N ASN A 208 11.76 7.76 -24.65
CA ASN A 208 11.37 7.97 -26.04
C ASN A 208 10.27 6.98 -26.45
N LEU A 209 9.08 7.53 -26.73
CA LEU A 209 7.87 6.78 -27.08
C LEU A 209 8.05 5.84 -28.29
N GLU A 210 9.02 6.11 -29.16
CA GLU A 210 9.32 5.33 -30.37
C GLU A 210 9.98 3.97 -30.07
N ASP A 211 10.68 3.84 -28.94
CA ASP A 211 11.38 2.62 -28.51
C ASP A 211 10.60 1.82 -27.45
N ALA A 212 9.44 2.33 -27.03
CA ALA A 212 8.64 1.72 -25.99
C ALA A 212 8.08 0.35 -26.45
N LYS A 213 8.30 -0.69 -25.63
CA LYS A 213 7.73 -2.03 -25.86
C LYS A 213 6.22 -2.06 -25.63
N ILE A 214 5.75 -1.28 -24.67
CA ILE A 214 4.33 -1.14 -24.31
C ILE A 214 4.00 0.33 -24.32
N VAL A 215 2.88 0.71 -24.95
CA VAL A 215 2.37 2.08 -24.93
C VAL A 215 0.90 2.07 -24.50
N VAL A 216 0.56 2.92 -23.53
CA VAL A 216 -0.83 3.18 -23.16
C VAL A 216 -1.16 4.61 -23.59
N ALA A 217 -2.09 4.74 -24.54
CA ALA A 217 -2.42 6.00 -25.19
C ALA A 217 -3.82 6.52 -24.81
N GLY A 218 -3.92 7.81 -24.51
CA GLY A 218 -5.19 8.48 -24.18
C GLY A 218 -5.70 9.41 -25.29
N GLY A 219 -7.00 9.34 -25.58
CA GLY A 219 -7.71 10.24 -26.48
C GLY A 219 -8.71 11.17 -25.80
N ARG A 220 -9.41 12.01 -26.57
CA ARG A 220 -10.47 12.90 -26.06
C ARG A 220 -11.54 12.17 -25.22
N GLY A 221 -11.78 10.89 -25.49
CA GLY A 221 -12.74 10.06 -24.78
C GLY A 221 -12.42 9.83 -23.29
N VAL A 222 -11.19 10.13 -22.83
CA VAL A 222 -10.84 10.14 -21.39
C VAL A 222 -11.30 11.41 -20.66
N LYS A 223 -11.91 12.36 -21.38
CA LYS A 223 -12.62 13.57 -20.94
C LYS A 223 -11.80 14.67 -20.23
N ASN A 224 -10.87 14.34 -19.34
CA ASN A 224 -10.13 15.33 -18.56
C ASN A 224 -8.76 14.81 -18.07
N LEU A 225 -8.01 15.66 -17.36
CA LEU A 225 -6.70 15.32 -16.81
C LEU A 225 -6.74 14.16 -15.80
N GLU A 226 -7.81 14.06 -15.01
CA GLU A 226 -8.03 12.95 -14.06
C GLU A 226 -8.19 11.63 -14.80
N GLY A 227 -8.98 11.59 -15.88
CA GLY A 227 -9.08 10.45 -16.77
C GLY A 227 -7.75 10.07 -17.44
N PHE A 228 -6.95 11.08 -17.78
CA PHE A 228 -5.61 10.88 -18.31
C PHE A 228 -4.63 10.34 -17.26
N ASN A 229 -4.86 10.57 -15.96
CA ASN A 229 -4.04 9.96 -14.90
C ASN A 229 -4.19 8.44 -14.85
N TYR A 230 -5.35 7.88 -15.20
CA TYR A 230 -5.51 6.43 -15.34
C TYR A 230 -4.64 5.86 -16.48
N ILE A 231 -4.43 6.62 -17.55
CA ILE A 231 -3.51 6.23 -18.64
C ILE A 231 -2.08 6.16 -18.10
N ARG A 232 -1.65 7.16 -17.33
CA ARG A 232 -0.32 7.19 -16.70
C ARG A 232 -0.13 6.04 -15.72
N GLU A 233 -1.13 5.78 -14.88
CA GLU A 233 -1.09 4.70 -13.90
C GLU A 233 -1.02 3.33 -14.56
N LEU A 234 -1.84 3.09 -15.59
CA LEU A 234 -1.82 1.84 -16.33
C LEU A 234 -0.50 1.63 -17.08
N ALA A 235 0.05 2.69 -17.71
CA ALA A 235 1.37 2.64 -18.34
C ALA A 235 2.45 2.24 -17.34
N LEU A 236 2.45 2.87 -16.15
CA LEU A 236 3.39 2.57 -15.08
C LEU A 236 3.29 1.11 -14.60
N LEU A 237 2.08 0.60 -14.38
CA LEU A 237 1.86 -0.77 -13.91
C LEU A 237 2.32 -1.83 -14.92
N LEU A 238 2.25 -1.52 -16.20
CA LEU A 238 2.68 -2.41 -17.28
C LEU A 238 4.14 -2.21 -17.67
N GLY A 239 4.86 -1.26 -17.05
CA GLY A 239 6.22 -0.90 -17.45
C GLY A 239 6.31 -0.33 -18.87
N GLY A 240 5.25 0.37 -19.31
CA GLY A 240 5.14 0.99 -20.62
C GLY A 240 5.14 2.53 -20.57
N GLU A 241 5.11 3.14 -21.75
CA GLU A 241 5.12 4.59 -21.92
C GLU A 241 3.73 5.17 -22.21
N VAL A 242 3.58 6.46 -21.94
CA VAL A 242 2.32 7.19 -22.13
C VAL A 242 2.27 7.79 -23.53
N GLY A 243 1.19 7.53 -24.26
CA GLY A 243 0.86 8.15 -25.54
C GLY A 243 -0.35 9.08 -25.47
N ALA A 244 -0.46 10.01 -26.40
CA ALA A 244 -1.60 10.92 -26.50
C ALA A 244 -2.00 11.18 -27.95
N THR A 245 -3.30 11.38 -28.16
CA THR A 245 -3.80 11.94 -29.43
C THR A 245 -3.73 13.47 -29.42
N ARG A 246 -3.73 14.11 -30.59
CA ARG A 246 -3.74 15.59 -30.72
C ARG A 246 -4.80 16.27 -29.83
N PRO A 247 -6.08 15.83 -29.81
CA PRO A 247 -7.06 16.39 -28.88
C PRO A 247 -6.72 16.36 -27.38
N ALA A 248 -5.92 15.39 -26.93
CA ALA A 248 -5.50 15.30 -25.52
C ALA A 248 -4.31 16.23 -25.22
N VAL A 249 -3.43 16.46 -26.21
CA VAL A 249 -2.32 17.42 -26.13
C VAL A 249 -2.85 18.85 -26.18
N ASP A 250 -3.76 19.14 -27.11
CA ASP A 250 -4.42 20.46 -27.22
C ASP A 250 -5.18 20.83 -25.95
N ALA A 251 -5.72 19.83 -25.24
CA ALA A 251 -6.40 20.02 -23.95
C ALA A 251 -5.44 20.05 -22.75
N HIS A 252 -4.13 20.04 -22.99
CA HIS A 252 -3.06 20.06 -21.99
C HIS A 252 -3.09 18.89 -21.00
N TRP A 253 -3.62 17.73 -21.41
CA TRP A 253 -3.57 16.52 -20.60
C TRP A 253 -2.24 15.78 -20.75
N ALA A 254 -1.53 16.01 -21.85
CA ALA A 254 -0.19 15.50 -22.13
C ALA A 254 0.63 16.55 -22.90
N SER A 255 1.96 16.46 -22.85
CA SER A 255 2.85 17.30 -23.66
C SER A 255 2.94 16.82 -25.12
N GLU A 256 3.47 17.68 -25.99
CA GLU A 256 3.74 17.35 -27.40
C GLU A 256 4.66 16.12 -27.57
N ASP A 257 5.54 15.85 -26.60
CA ASP A 257 6.42 14.67 -26.64
C ASP A 257 5.68 13.34 -26.59
N HIS A 258 4.44 13.33 -26.10
CA HIS A 258 3.58 12.15 -26.05
C HIS A 258 2.69 12.02 -27.29
N LEU A 259 2.71 12.99 -28.21
CA LEU A 259 1.81 13.00 -29.34
C LEU A 259 2.13 11.87 -30.32
N ILE A 260 1.10 11.07 -30.63
CA ILE A 260 1.16 10.03 -31.66
C ILE A 260 0.32 10.44 -32.87
N GLY A 261 0.88 10.26 -34.07
CA GLY A 261 0.16 10.46 -35.32
C GLY A 261 1.00 11.07 -36.43
N GLN A 262 0.36 11.48 -37.53
CA GLN A 262 0.98 12.06 -38.72
C GLN A 262 1.86 13.29 -38.41
N THR A 263 1.45 14.10 -37.44
CA THR A 263 2.16 15.31 -37.01
C THR A 263 2.85 15.13 -35.65
N GLY A 264 2.96 13.89 -35.17
CA GLY A 264 3.65 13.51 -33.95
C GLY A 264 4.58 12.34 -34.20
N LYS A 265 4.78 11.50 -33.18
CA LYS A 265 5.65 10.33 -33.24
C LYS A 265 4.96 9.16 -33.92
N SER A 266 5.73 8.39 -34.68
CA SER A 266 5.32 7.09 -35.23
C SER A 266 5.95 5.99 -34.39
N ILE A 267 5.13 5.15 -33.77
CA ILE A 267 5.54 4.18 -32.75
C ILE A 267 5.38 2.74 -33.25
N LYS A 268 6.13 1.83 -32.65
CA LYS A 268 6.12 0.38 -32.97
C LYS A 268 6.15 -0.51 -31.72
N PRO A 269 5.24 -0.30 -30.75
CA PRO A 269 5.22 -1.11 -29.54
C PRO A 269 4.78 -2.54 -29.83
N GLN A 270 5.20 -3.48 -29.00
CA GLN A 270 4.67 -4.84 -29.01
C GLN A 270 3.20 -4.86 -28.55
N LEU A 271 2.84 -4.02 -27.59
CA LEU A 271 1.48 -3.84 -27.09
C LEU A 271 1.11 -2.36 -27.05
N LEU A 272 0.01 -2.01 -27.71
CA LEU A 272 -0.62 -0.71 -27.66
C LEU A 272 -2.00 -0.83 -27.01
N ILE A 273 -2.23 -0.13 -25.91
CA ILE A 273 -3.56 0.02 -25.31
C ILE A 273 -4.03 1.45 -25.57
N THR A 274 -5.09 1.63 -26.36
CA THR A 274 -5.61 2.95 -26.76
C THR A 274 -6.99 3.20 -26.18
N CYS A 275 -7.12 4.26 -25.40
CA CYS A 275 -8.28 4.53 -24.55
C CYS A 275 -8.96 5.83 -24.98
N GLY A 276 -10.24 5.76 -25.33
CA GLY A 276 -11.03 6.93 -25.70
C GLY A 276 -10.57 7.60 -27.01
N THR A 277 -9.99 6.82 -27.94
CA THR A 277 -9.52 7.30 -29.25
C THR A 277 -10.51 6.94 -30.35
N SER A 278 -10.83 7.88 -31.25
CA SER A 278 -11.78 7.64 -32.34
C SER A 278 -11.19 6.84 -33.51
N GLY A 279 -9.86 6.81 -33.66
CA GLY A 279 -9.20 6.20 -34.82
C GLY A 279 -9.21 7.10 -36.05
N ALA A 280 -9.03 8.41 -35.87
CA ALA A 280 -8.78 9.31 -37.00
C ALA A 280 -7.54 8.85 -37.78
N ILE A 281 -7.55 8.99 -39.12
CA ILE A 281 -6.45 8.53 -39.99
C ILE A 281 -5.10 9.11 -39.54
N GLN A 282 -5.08 10.36 -39.11
CA GLN A 282 -3.89 11.04 -38.59
C GLN A 282 -3.31 10.35 -37.35
N TYR A 283 -4.14 9.75 -36.49
CA TYR A 283 -3.66 8.97 -35.35
C TYR A 283 -3.21 7.57 -35.79
N ILE A 284 -4.02 6.92 -36.64
CA ILE A 284 -3.76 5.56 -37.14
C ILE A 284 -2.41 5.45 -37.85
N THR A 285 -2.01 6.47 -38.63
CA THR A 285 -0.69 6.47 -39.30
C THR A 285 0.47 6.34 -38.33
N GLY A 286 0.35 6.88 -37.10
CA GLY A 286 1.39 6.81 -36.07
C GLY A 286 1.44 5.48 -35.32
N ILE A 287 0.40 4.64 -35.40
CA ILE A 287 0.32 3.35 -34.68
C ILE A 287 0.27 2.14 -35.60
N ARG A 288 0.37 2.33 -36.92
CA ARG A 288 0.22 1.27 -37.93
C ARG A 288 1.20 0.10 -37.75
N LYS A 289 2.34 0.33 -37.09
CA LYS A 289 3.40 -0.66 -36.85
C LYS A 289 3.32 -1.29 -35.45
N ALA A 290 2.26 -1.03 -34.68
CA ALA A 290 2.06 -1.69 -33.39
C ALA A 290 1.77 -3.18 -33.58
N GLY A 291 2.26 -4.01 -32.64
CA GLY A 291 2.05 -5.46 -32.64
C GLY A 291 0.61 -5.83 -32.30
N THR A 292 0.25 -5.77 -31.02
CA THR A 292 -1.12 -5.99 -30.53
C THR A 292 -1.76 -4.66 -30.16
N VAL A 293 -2.93 -4.36 -30.72
CA VAL A 293 -3.71 -3.16 -30.48
C VAL A 293 -4.97 -3.48 -29.68
N VAL A 294 -5.05 -2.99 -28.46
CA VAL A 294 -6.22 -3.07 -27.58
C VAL A 294 -6.91 -1.71 -27.58
N ALA A 295 -8.16 -1.62 -28.02
CA ALA A 295 -8.92 -0.38 -28.07
C ALA A 295 -10.07 -0.38 -27.05
N ILE A 296 -10.19 0.68 -26.26
CA ILE A 296 -11.29 0.90 -25.31
C ILE A 296 -12.04 2.17 -25.72
N ASN A 297 -13.28 2.02 -26.19
CA ASN A 297 -14.10 3.16 -26.60
C ASN A 297 -15.59 2.91 -26.32
N ARG A 298 -16.31 3.94 -25.87
CA ARG A 298 -17.76 3.88 -25.62
C ARG A 298 -18.57 3.72 -26.90
N ASP A 299 -18.08 4.26 -28.02
CA ASP A 299 -18.76 4.20 -29.30
C ASP A 299 -18.36 2.92 -30.03
N ARG A 300 -19.30 1.97 -30.09
CA ARG A 300 -19.13 0.67 -30.77
C ARG A 300 -18.79 0.79 -32.26
N TYR A 301 -19.06 1.93 -32.88
CA TYR A 301 -18.81 2.18 -34.30
C TYR A 301 -17.52 2.98 -34.55
N ALA A 302 -16.74 3.26 -33.49
CA ALA A 302 -15.51 4.03 -33.61
C ALA A 302 -14.53 3.37 -34.60
N PRO A 303 -13.98 4.12 -35.58
CA PRO A 303 -13.01 3.62 -36.55
C PRO A 303 -11.80 2.90 -35.96
N ILE A 304 -11.40 3.22 -34.73
CA ILE A 304 -10.30 2.54 -34.03
C ILE A 304 -10.48 1.01 -33.96
N PHE A 305 -11.73 0.53 -33.87
CA PHE A 305 -12.01 -0.90 -33.81
C PHE A 305 -11.71 -1.64 -35.12
N LYS A 306 -11.56 -0.93 -36.25
CA LYS A 306 -11.18 -1.55 -37.53
C LYS A 306 -9.72 -2.03 -37.56
N ILE A 307 -8.88 -1.51 -36.66
CA ILE A 307 -7.45 -1.85 -36.58
C ILE A 307 -7.07 -2.47 -35.23
N ALA A 308 -8.04 -2.61 -34.32
CA ALA A 308 -7.81 -3.18 -33.00
C ALA A 308 -7.88 -4.71 -33.10
N ASP A 309 -6.89 -5.39 -32.52
CA ASP A 309 -6.94 -6.84 -32.32
C ASP A 309 -7.94 -7.20 -31.22
N ILE A 310 -8.07 -6.33 -30.20
CA ILE A 310 -9.00 -6.49 -29.09
C ILE A 310 -9.80 -5.19 -28.93
N GLY A 311 -11.11 -5.27 -29.12
CA GLY A 311 -12.02 -4.13 -28.95
C GLY A 311 -12.89 -4.26 -27.70
N ILE A 312 -12.85 -3.25 -26.83
CA ILE A 312 -13.65 -3.16 -25.60
C ILE A 312 -14.61 -1.98 -25.73
N VAL A 313 -15.92 -2.29 -25.80
CA VAL A 313 -16.97 -1.27 -25.87
C VAL A 313 -17.38 -0.86 -24.45
N ALA A 314 -16.73 0.18 -23.92
CA ALA A 314 -16.98 0.69 -22.58
C ALA A 314 -16.61 2.17 -22.45
N ASP A 315 -17.21 2.87 -21.48
CA ASP A 315 -16.76 4.22 -21.10
C ASP A 315 -15.40 4.10 -20.38
N SER A 316 -14.37 4.72 -20.96
CA SER A 316 -12.99 4.60 -20.47
C SER A 316 -12.82 5.02 -19.01
N LEU A 317 -13.59 5.99 -18.52
CA LEU A 317 -13.49 6.44 -17.12
C LEU A 317 -14.07 5.43 -16.13
N SER A 318 -15.07 4.65 -16.55
CA SER A 318 -15.61 3.55 -15.75
C SER A 318 -14.77 2.29 -15.83
N PHE A 319 -14.22 1.99 -17.02
CA PHE A 319 -13.48 0.76 -17.27
C PHE A 319 -12.07 0.79 -16.71
N LEU A 320 -11.33 1.89 -16.91
CA LEU A 320 -9.92 1.97 -16.54
C LEU A 320 -9.67 1.74 -15.03
N PRO A 321 -10.45 2.30 -14.09
CA PRO A 321 -10.25 2.03 -12.66
C PRO A 321 -10.41 0.54 -12.31
N ALA A 322 -11.45 -0.11 -12.85
CA ALA A 322 -11.70 -1.53 -12.61
C ALA A 322 -10.60 -2.39 -13.23
N PHE A 323 -10.17 -2.05 -14.45
CA PHE A 323 -9.08 -2.75 -15.13
C PHE A 323 -7.74 -2.59 -14.39
N ILE A 324 -7.42 -1.38 -13.92
CA ILE A 324 -6.22 -1.11 -13.11
C ILE A 324 -6.24 -1.91 -11.81
N GLN A 325 -7.39 -2.01 -11.14
CA GLN A 325 -7.52 -2.84 -9.93
C GLN A 325 -7.25 -4.32 -10.24
N GLU A 326 -7.79 -4.83 -11.35
CA GLU A 326 -7.57 -6.23 -11.75
C GLU A 326 -6.11 -6.47 -12.14
N VAL A 327 -5.47 -5.55 -12.87
CA VAL A 327 -4.04 -5.61 -13.20
C VAL A 327 -3.20 -5.65 -11.93
N LYS A 328 -3.48 -4.78 -10.95
CA LYS A 328 -2.80 -4.81 -9.64
C LYS A 328 -2.99 -6.14 -8.92
N SER A 329 -4.21 -6.67 -8.90
CA SER A 329 -4.56 -7.96 -8.30
C SER A 329 -3.84 -9.12 -8.98
N GLN A 330 -3.74 -9.10 -10.31
CA GLN A 330 -3.07 -10.13 -11.09
C GLN A 330 -1.55 -10.10 -10.88
N ILE A 331 -0.94 -8.92 -10.96
CA ILE A 331 0.49 -8.73 -10.63
C ILE A 331 0.76 -9.24 -9.21
N PHE A 332 -0.11 -8.90 -8.25
CA PHE A 332 0.03 -9.36 -6.87
C PHE A 332 -0.11 -10.89 -6.74
N ARG A 333 -1.05 -11.51 -7.47
CA ARG A 333 -1.22 -12.97 -7.53
C ARG A 333 0.00 -13.66 -8.12
N GLU A 334 0.52 -13.19 -9.25
CA GLU A 334 1.71 -13.75 -9.89
C GLU A 334 2.93 -13.66 -8.96
N ILE A 335 3.12 -12.51 -8.31
CA ILE A 335 4.15 -12.33 -7.28
C ILE A 335 3.95 -13.30 -6.11
N THR A 336 2.72 -13.45 -5.62
CA THR A 336 2.39 -14.33 -4.50
C THR A 336 2.57 -15.80 -4.87
N ASP A 337 2.25 -16.18 -6.10
CA ASP A 337 2.39 -17.55 -6.59
C ASP A 337 3.87 -17.89 -6.85
N LEU A 338 4.66 -16.94 -7.36
CA LEU A 338 6.13 -17.07 -7.40
C LEU A 338 6.72 -17.22 -5.99
N TYR A 339 6.21 -16.47 -5.02
CA TYR A 339 6.61 -16.59 -3.62
C TYR A 339 6.18 -17.94 -3.00
N ARG A 340 4.98 -18.44 -3.33
CA ARG A 340 4.48 -19.75 -2.88
C ARG A 340 5.22 -20.92 -3.51
N ILE A 341 5.58 -20.84 -4.80
CA ILE A 341 6.41 -21.85 -5.47
C ILE A 341 7.78 -21.92 -4.78
N SER A 342 8.35 -20.75 -4.44
CA SER A 342 9.58 -20.65 -3.67
C SER A 342 9.48 -21.29 -2.27
N LEU A 343 8.35 -21.10 -1.58
CA LEU A 343 8.09 -21.71 -0.26
C LEU A 343 7.79 -23.22 -0.33
N ASN A 344 7.08 -23.69 -1.36
CA ASN A 344 6.71 -25.11 -1.53
C ASN A 344 7.90 -26.01 -1.88
N SER A 345 9.04 -25.45 -2.28
CA SER A 345 10.32 -26.16 -2.35
C SER A 345 10.81 -26.66 -0.98
N GLU A 346 10.27 -26.12 0.13
CA GLU A 346 10.61 -26.51 1.49
C GLU A 346 9.36 -26.94 2.30
N LYS A 347 9.09 -28.25 2.25
CA LYS A 347 8.27 -29.08 3.18
C LYS A 347 6.78 -29.26 2.89
N GLN A 348 6.44 -30.54 2.69
CA GLN A 348 5.13 -31.15 2.92
C GLN A 348 4.68 -30.98 4.38
N GLN A 349 3.48 -30.42 4.62
CA GLN A 349 2.60 -30.77 5.74
C GLN A 349 1.16 -30.27 5.44
N ARG A 350 0.16 -31.12 5.68
CA ARG A 350 -1.27 -30.86 5.39
C ARG A 350 -1.87 -29.82 6.36
N PRO A 351 -2.89 -29.03 5.95
CA PRO A 351 -3.52 -28.02 6.81
C PRO A 351 -4.33 -28.64 7.96
N ILE A 352 -4.23 -28.02 9.13
CA ILE A 352 -4.91 -28.37 10.40
C ILE A 352 -6.42 -28.08 10.29
N SER A 353 -7.28 -29.00 10.75
CA SER A 353 -8.76 -28.88 10.66
C SER A 353 -9.35 -27.85 11.64
N PHE A 354 -10.63 -27.48 11.47
CA PHE A 354 -11.29 -26.44 12.27
C PHE A 354 -11.40 -26.84 13.75
N GLY A 355 -11.86 -28.06 14.05
CA GLY A 355 -11.93 -28.60 15.40
C GLY A 355 -10.55 -28.67 16.06
N GLN A 356 -9.51 -29.06 15.32
CA GLN A 356 -8.13 -29.06 15.80
C GLN A 356 -7.61 -27.66 16.15
N ARG A 357 -8.06 -26.61 15.45
CA ARG A 357 -7.72 -25.21 15.77
C ARG A 357 -8.39 -24.76 17.08
N ILE A 358 -9.66 -25.12 17.29
CA ILE A 358 -10.36 -24.82 18.55
C ILE A 358 -9.71 -25.57 19.71
N LYS A 359 -9.40 -26.85 19.54
CA LYS A 359 -8.69 -27.66 20.53
C LYS A 359 -7.35 -27.04 20.92
N LYS A 360 -6.55 -26.65 19.93
CA LYS A 360 -5.27 -25.99 20.17
C LYS A 360 -5.43 -24.69 20.94
N LEU A 361 -6.42 -23.86 20.61
CA LEU A 361 -6.70 -22.61 21.32
C LEU A 361 -7.15 -22.84 22.77
N ARG A 362 -7.95 -23.88 23.02
CA ARG A 362 -8.33 -24.29 24.37
C ARG A 362 -7.11 -24.71 25.19
N GLU A 363 -6.25 -25.54 24.61
CA GLU A 363 -5.02 -26.03 25.23
C GLU A 363 -4.00 -24.90 25.48
N ASP A 364 -3.82 -23.99 24.52
CA ASP A 364 -2.95 -22.80 24.64
C ASP A 364 -3.42 -21.87 25.79
N ARG A 365 -4.72 -21.87 26.08
CA ARG A 365 -5.33 -21.14 27.21
C ARG A 365 -5.40 -21.95 28.50
N LYS A 366 -4.86 -23.18 28.52
CA LYS A 366 -4.84 -24.12 29.66
C LYS A 366 -6.24 -24.45 30.19
N LEU A 367 -7.26 -24.40 29.33
CA LEU A 367 -8.63 -24.77 29.70
C LEU A 367 -8.84 -26.27 29.48
N ASN A 368 -9.49 -26.94 30.42
CA ASN A 368 -10.07 -28.25 30.17
C ASN A 368 -11.41 -28.08 29.41
N ILE A 369 -11.97 -29.18 28.89
CA ILE A 369 -13.21 -29.16 28.10
C ILE A 369 -14.35 -28.49 28.88
N SER A 370 -14.51 -28.86 30.16
CA SER A 370 -15.52 -28.26 31.04
C SER A 370 -15.33 -26.75 31.24
N GLY A 371 -14.10 -26.27 31.33
CA GLY A 371 -13.78 -24.85 31.48
C GLY A 371 -14.08 -24.03 30.23
N LEU A 372 -13.91 -24.60 29.04
CA LEU A 372 -14.34 -23.94 27.80
C LEU A 372 -15.87 -23.96 27.65
N ALA A 373 -16.50 -25.07 28.05
CA ALA A 373 -17.95 -25.21 28.05
C ALA A 373 -18.60 -24.15 28.96
N GLU A 374 -18.09 -23.98 30.19
CA GLU A 374 -18.55 -22.95 31.13
C GLU A 374 -18.34 -21.53 30.58
N ALA A 375 -17.14 -21.24 30.04
CA ALA A 375 -16.82 -19.92 29.51
C ALA A 375 -17.64 -19.53 28.27
N THR A 376 -18.14 -20.51 27.51
CA THR A 376 -18.97 -20.30 26.31
C THR A 376 -20.47 -20.52 26.55
N GLY A 377 -20.86 -21.00 27.74
CA GLY A 377 -22.24 -21.33 28.08
C GLY A 377 -22.78 -22.56 27.33
N GLN A 378 -21.93 -23.51 26.96
CA GLN A 378 -22.27 -24.75 26.25
C GLN A 378 -22.06 -25.99 27.13
N THR A 379 -22.48 -27.16 26.65
CA THR A 379 -22.20 -28.44 27.34
C THR A 379 -20.80 -28.98 26.98
N PRO A 380 -20.12 -29.71 27.89
CA PRO A 380 -18.85 -30.36 27.59
C PRO A 380 -18.92 -31.29 26.36
N GLU A 381 -20.03 -32.04 26.18
CA GLU A 381 -20.19 -32.90 25.00
C GLU A 381 -20.21 -32.10 23.69
N PHE A 382 -20.84 -30.93 23.67
CA PHE A 382 -20.87 -30.06 22.50
C PHE A 382 -19.48 -29.55 22.12
N ILE A 383 -18.64 -29.22 23.11
CA ILE A 383 -17.24 -28.80 22.88
C ILE A 383 -16.41 -29.96 22.29
N GLU A 384 -16.58 -31.18 22.79
CA GLU A 384 -15.89 -32.37 22.26
C GLU A 384 -16.28 -32.66 20.80
N ASP A 385 -17.58 -32.54 20.48
CA ASP A 385 -18.08 -32.76 19.13
C ASP A 385 -17.62 -31.68 18.14
N VAL A 386 -17.42 -30.45 18.59
CA VAL A 386 -16.83 -29.37 17.79
C VAL A 386 -15.33 -29.58 17.59
N GLU A 387 -14.58 -29.93 18.63
CA GLU A 387 -13.12 -30.14 18.55
C GLU A 387 -12.73 -31.38 17.72
N SER A 388 -13.62 -32.36 17.62
CA SER A 388 -13.46 -33.56 16.80
C SER A 388 -14.04 -33.42 15.38
N ASP A 389 -14.50 -32.22 14.99
CA ASP A 389 -15.17 -31.94 13.71
C ASP A 389 -16.43 -32.80 13.45
N ARG A 390 -17.03 -33.40 14.50
CA ARG A 390 -18.28 -34.19 14.39
C ARG A 390 -19.51 -33.29 14.23
N VAL A 391 -19.46 -32.08 14.79
CA VAL A 391 -20.53 -31.08 14.69
C VAL A 391 -19.96 -29.75 14.22
N THR A 392 -20.59 -29.15 13.21
CA THR A 392 -20.28 -27.78 12.80
C THR A 392 -20.99 -26.79 13.72
N PRO A 393 -20.29 -25.93 14.45
CA PRO A 393 -20.93 -25.04 15.41
C PRO A 393 -21.67 -23.89 14.73
N PRO A 394 -22.75 -23.37 15.34
CA PRO A 394 -23.45 -22.18 14.85
C PRO A 394 -22.59 -20.92 15.06
N VAL A 395 -22.85 -19.87 14.27
CA VAL A 395 -22.11 -18.59 14.35
C VAL A 395 -22.19 -17.95 15.74
N SER A 396 -23.31 -18.15 16.46
CA SER A 396 -23.45 -17.71 17.85
C SER A 396 -22.38 -18.29 18.77
N PHE A 397 -22.00 -19.56 18.57
CA PHE A 397 -20.93 -20.20 19.32
C PHE A 397 -19.56 -19.57 19.01
N LEU A 398 -19.29 -19.22 17.75
CA LEU A 398 -18.03 -18.55 17.37
C LEU A 398 -17.89 -17.16 18.03
N LEU A 399 -19.00 -16.43 18.18
CA LEU A 399 -19.02 -15.14 18.88
C LEU A 399 -18.81 -15.32 20.38
N GLN A 400 -19.46 -16.33 20.99
CA GLN A 400 -19.28 -16.69 22.39
C GLN A 400 -17.83 -17.13 22.66
N LEU A 401 -17.24 -17.93 21.77
CA LEU A 401 -15.85 -18.37 21.83
C LEU A 401 -14.88 -17.19 21.71
N GLY A 402 -15.15 -16.25 20.80
CA GLY A 402 -14.37 -15.02 20.65
C GLY A 402 -14.43 -14.13 21.91
N GLN A 403 -15.59 -14.03 22.55
CA GLN A 403 -15.74 -13.30 23.82
C GLN A 403 -15.04 -14.02 24.98
N ALA A 404 -15.27 -15.34 25.12
CA ALA A 404 -14.70 -16.18 26.17
C ALA A 404 -13.17 -16.18 26.13
N LEU A 405 -12.59 -16.25 24.93
CA LEU A 405 -11.14 -16.32 24.74
C LEU A 405 -10.50 -14.95 24.47
N LYS A 406 -11.30 -13.87 24.39
CA LYS A 406 -10.87 -12.50 24.01
C LYS A 406 -10.12 -12.47 22.67
N ILE A 407 -10.64 -13.15 21.66
CA ILE A 407 -10.07 -13.27 20.31
C ILE A 407 -11.14 -12.84 19.30
N ASP A 408 -10.74 -12.13 18.24
CA ASP A 408 -11.67 -11.76 17.17
C ASP A 408 -12.22 -13.03 16.47
N PRO A 409 -13.55 -13.18 16.31
CA PRO A 409 -14.17 -14.36 15.72
C PRO A 409 -13.69 -14.72 14.30
N SER A 410 -13.15 -13.76 13.56
CA SER A 410 -12.57 -14.00 12.23
C SER A 410 -11.27 -14.81 12.28
N HIS A 411 -10.62 -14.94 13.44
CA HIS A 411 -9.45 -15.82 13.60
C HIS A 411 -9.80 -17.31 13.58
N PHE A 412 -11.08 -17.68 13.74
CA PHE A 412 -11.52 -19.08 13.71
C PHE A 412 -11.72 -19.62 12.28
N LEU A 413 -11.77 -18.74 11.27
CA LEU A 413 -12.05 -19.08 9.88
C LEU A 413 -10.78 -19.02 9.01
N THR A 414 -10.62 -19.98 8.11
CA THR A 414 -9.59 -19.93 7.04
C THR A 414 -9.90 -18.83 6.03
N ASP A 415 -8.91 -18.40 5.24
CA ASP A 415 -9.13 -17.42 4.17
C ASP A 415 -10.12 -17.90 3.10
N GLN A 416 -10.27 -19.22 2.95
CA GLN A 416 -11.26 -19.83 2.06
C GLN A 416 -12.67 -19.78 2.66
N GLU A 417 -12.83 -20.05 3.95
CA GLU A 417 -14.11 -19.92 4.68
C GLU A 417 -14.54 -18.45 4.85
N LYS A 418 -13.58 -17.52 5.02
CA LYS A 418 -13.84 -16.07 5.02
C LYS A 418 -14.41 -15.61 3.68
N ARG A 419 -13.86 -16.12 2.58
CA ARG A 419 -14.35 -15.84 1.21
C ARG A 419 -15.71 -16.48 0.94
N GLU A 420 -16.00 -17.66 1.46
CA GLU A 420 -17.34 -18.29 1.36
C GLU A 420 -18.41 -17.56 2.18
N VAL A 421 -18.07 -17.05 3.37
CA VAL A 421 -18.95 -16.22 4.20
C VAL A 421 -19.16 -14.83 3.57
N GLU A 422 -18.14 -14.24 2.95
CA GLU A 422 -18.25 -13.00 2.17
C GLU A 422 -19.14 -13.19 0.93
N GLY A 423 -19.04 -14.34 0.26
CA GLY A 423 -19.90 -14.70 -0.87
C GLY A 423 -21.38 -14.83 -0.49
N LYS A 424 -21.70 -15.41 0.68
CA LYS A 424 -23.09 -15.53 1.19
C LYS A 424 -23.61 -14.26 1.89
N ARG A 425 -22.74 -13.30 2.22
CA ARG A 425 -23.12 -12.00 2.83
C ARG A 425 -23.77 -11.02 1.85
N GLN A 426 -23.65 -11.21 0.54
CA GLN A 426 -24.31 -10.34 -0.45
C GLN A 426 -25.84 -10.56 -0.52
N GLU A 427 -26.35 -11.75 -0.24
CA GLU A 427 -27.79 -12.03 -0.32
C GLU A 427 -28.54 -11.81 1.02
N GLY A 428 -27.85 -11.96 2.16
CA GLY A 428 -28.47 -11.85 3.49
C GLY A 428 -28.61 -10.43 4.05
N PHE A 429 -27.82 -9.46 3.57
CA PHE A 429 -27.74 -8.13 4.19
C PHE A 429 -28.91 -7.19 3.83
N ILE A 430 -29.66 -7.50 2.76
CA ILE A 430 -30.82 -6.70 2.34
C ILE A 430 -32.02 -6.86 3.29
N LYS A 431 -32.06 -7.94 4.10
CA LYS A 431 -33.23 -8.24 4.96
C LYS A 431 -33.07 -7.92 6.46
N ARG A 432 -31.89 -7.49 6.93
CA ARG A 432 -31.64 -7.32 8.37
C ARG A 432 -30.87 -6.04 8.73
N THR A 433 -31.45 -4.89 8.41
CA THR A 433 -31.43 -3.69 9.28
C THR A 433 -32.41 -2.69 8.71
N GLN A 434 -33.61 -2.65 9.27
CA GLN A 434 -34.51 -1.53 9.05
C GLN A 434 -33.89 -0.28 9.70
N ASN A 435 -33.64 0.72 8.86
CA ASN A 435 -33.35 2.13 9.12
C ASN A 435 -31.85 2.50 9.30
N TYR A 436 -31.35 3.23 8.30
CA TYR A 436 -30.07 3.96 8.19
C TYR A 436 -28.87 3.21 7.55
N SER A 437 -28.29 3.82 6.51
CA SER A 437 -27.04 3.38 5.87
C SER A 437 -26.01 4.51 5.92
N TYR A 438 -24.91 4.29 6.64
CA TYR A 438 -23.68 5.08 6.50
C TYR A 438 -22.65 4.24 5.72
N ARG A 439 -21.97 4.87 4.77
CA ARG A 439 -20.85 4.28 4.03
C ARG A 439 -19.61 5.16 4.23
N THR A 440 -18.57 4.62 4.86
CA THR A 440 -17.30 5.34 5.01
C THR A 440 -16.69 5.65 3.64
N LEU A 441 -16.36 6.93 3.39
CA LEU A 441 -15.68 7.38 2.17
C LEU A 441 -14.16 7.42 2.32
N THR A 442 -13.67 7.48 3.57
CA THR A 442 -12.24 7.41 3.92
C THR A 442 -11.94 6.13 4.72
N PRO A 443 -11.97 4.94 4.09
CA PRO A 443 -11.69 3.68 4.79
C PRO A 443 -10.26 3.69 5.35
N GLY A 444 -10.11 3.33 6.63
CA GLY A 444 -8.82 3.36 7.35
C GLY A 444 -8.49 4.70 8.04
N ALA A 445 -9.35 5.72 7.93
CA ALA A 445 -9.15 7.02 8.58
C ALA A 445 -9.71 7.10 10.03
N ALA A 446 -9.98 5.96 10.68
CA ALA A 446 -10.66 5.93 11.99
C ALA A 446 -9.97 6.78 13.08
N ASN A 447 -8.64 6.90 13.00
CA ASN A 447 -7.79 7.66 13.94
C ASN A 447 -7.11 8.87 13.25
N LYS A 448 -7.63 9.34 12.12
CA LYS A 448 -7.11 10.53 11.42
C LYS A 448 -7.98 11.72 11.78
N HIS A 449 -7.38 12.91 11.77
CA HIS A 449 -8.09 14.14 12.10
C HIS A 449 -9.31 14.34 11.22
N LEU A 450 -9.22 14.04 9.92
CA LEU A 450 -10.31 14.19 8.98
C LEU A 450 -10.92 12.84 8.56
N ARG A 451 -12.24 12.72 8.66
CA ARG A 451 -13.02 11.52 8.31
C ARG A 451 -14.22 11.92 7.48
N ALA A 452 -14.49 11.20 6.39
CA ALA A 452 -15.66 11.47 5.55
C ALA A 452 -16.60 10.26 5.44
N PHE A 453 -17.89 10.54 5.47
CA PHE A 453 -18.98 9.57 5.45
C PHE A 453 -20.00 9.96 4.39
N MET A 454 -20.53 8.98 3.67
CA MET A 454 -21.77 9.10 2.93
C MET A 454 -22.91 8.69 3.85
N VAL A 455 -23.80 9.62 4.15
CA VAL A 455 -24.95 9.42 5.05
C VAL A 455 -26.22 9.51 4.24
N THR A 456 -27.08 8.50 4.36
CA THR A 456 -28.41 8.49 3.72
C THR A 456 -29.51 8.62 4.77
N ILE A 457 -30.34 9.66 4.65
CA ILE A 457 -31.51 9.90 5.50
C ILE A 457 -32.77 9.57 4.70
N GLU A 458 -33.53 8.59 5.18
CA GLU A 458 -34.78 8.17 4.55
C GLU A 458 -35.85 9.28 4.56
N PRO A 459 -36.84 9.25 3.63
CA PRO A 459 -37.87 10.28 3.48
C PRO A 459 -38.61 10.61 4.77
N ARG A 460 -38.83 11.90 5.03
CA ARG A 460 -39.52 12.45 6.23
C ARG A 460 -38.98 11.93 7.58
N GLN A 461 -37.80 11.33 7.60
CA GLN A 461 -37.20 10.83 8.83
C GLN A 461 -36.22 11.84 9.40
N TYR A 462 -36.25 11.95 10.72
CA TYR A 462 -35.11 12.45 11.46
C TYR A 462 -34.01 11.39 11.43
N HIS A 463 -32.77 11.85 11.35
CA HIS A 463 -31.66 10.99 11.71
C HIS A 463 -31.79 10.64 13.20
N LYS A 464 -32.15 9.38 13.54
CA LYS A 464 -32.34 8.97 14.95
C LYS A 464 -30.98 8.92 15.67
N MET A 465 -30.93 9.62 16.81
CA MET A 465 -29.75 10.07 17.55
C MET A 465 -28.76 9.01 18.02
N VAL A 466 -27.49 9.39 17.97
CA VAL A 466 -26.69 9.55 19.19
C VAL A 466 -26.35 11.04 19.24
N GLU A 467 -26.68 11.74 20.33
CA GLU A 467 -26.24 13.11 20.57
C GLU A 467 -24.71 13.13 20.66
N TYR A 468 -24.02 13.21 19.52
CA TYR A 468 -22.60 13.47 19.50
C TYR A 468 -22.40 14.98 19.59
N LYS A 469 -22.23 15.47 20.81
CA LYS A 469 -21.27 16.53 21.03
C LYS A 469 -19.90 15.88 20.83
N HIS A 470 -19.23 16.17 19.74
CA HIS A 470 -17.89 15.64 19.49
C HIS A 470 -16.91 16.79 19.26
N PRO A 471 -15.69 16.72 19.83
CA PRO A 471 -14.74 17.81 19.73
C PRO A 471 -14.22 17.91 18.30
N GLY A 472 -14.42 19.04 17.64
CA GLY A 472 -13.96 19.23 16.27
C GLY A 472 -14.84 20.14 15.43
N GLU A 473 -14.58 20.12 14.13
CA GLU A 473 -15.32 20.87 13.13
C GLU A 473 -16.03 19.89 12.18
N GLU A 474 -17.26 20.21 11.78
CA GLU A 474 -18.06 19.38 10.89
C GLU A 474 -18.46 20.18 9.66
N PHE A 475 -18.26 19.55 8.51
CA PHE A 475 -18.61 20.07 7.21
C PHE A 475 -19.57 19.11 6.52
N ILE A 476 -20.75 19.62 6.14
CA ILE A 476 -21.78 18.83 5.47
C ILE A 476 -21.99 19.41 4.08
N PHE A 477 -22.00 18.54 3.07
CA PHE A 477 -22.39 18.83 1.69
C PHE A 477 -23.60 17.99 1.31
N VAL A 478 -24.66 18.63 0.81
CA VAL A 478 -25.86 17.93 0.35
C VAL A 478 -25.63 17.39 -1.06
N PHE A 479 -25.33 16.09 -1.15
CA PHE A 479 -25.04 15.43 -2.42
C PHE A 479 -26.32 15.23 -3.24
N LYS A 480 -27.44 14.89 -2.58
CA LYS A 480 -28.75 14.71 -3.21
C LYS A 480 -29.89 14.94 -2.20
N GLY A 481 -30.97 15.60 -2.62
CA GLY A 481 -32.13 15.91 -1.77
C GLY A 481 -32.01 17.25 -1.04
N GLU A 482 -32.78 17.43 0.03
CA GLU A 482 -32.74 18.61 0.90
C GLU A 482 -32.52 18.19 2.35
N LEU A 483 -31.90 19.09 3.11
CA LEU A 483 -31.53 18.88 4.50
C LEU A 483 -31.97 20.06 5.35
N GLU A 484 -32.73 19.78 6.39
CA GLU A 484 -32.92 20.71 7.50
C GLU A 484 -31.93 20.35 8.61
N ILE A 485 -31.09 21.32 8.98
CA ILE A 485 -30.14 21.19 10.08
C ILE A 485 -30.47 22.20 11.18
N THR A 486 -30.68 21.70 12.39
CA THR A 486 -30.80 22.54 13.59
C THR A 486 -29.43 22.61 14.26
N LEU A 487 -28.87 23.81 14.46
CA LEU A 487 -27.63 24.05 15.22
C LEU A 487 -27.97 24.90 16.46
N GLY A 488 -27.96 24.30 17.65
CA GLY A 488 -28.44 24.95 18.87
C GLY A 488 -29.94 25.29 18.75
N GLU A 489 -30.26 26.58 18.74
CA GLU A 489 -31.63 27.09 18.57
C GLU A 489 -31.95 27.54 17.14
N LYS A 490 -30.95 27.58 16.25
CA LYS A 490 -31.12 28.06 14.88
C LYS A 490 -31.38 26.90 13.93
N VAL A 491 -32.30 27.10 12.99
CA VAL A 491 -32.63 26.13 11.94
C VAL A 491 -32.13 26.66 10.59
N PHE A 492 -31.41 25.82 9.87
CA PHE A 492 -30.92 26.08 8.52
C PHE A 492 -31.50 25.04 7.56
N TYR A 493 -31.76 25.46 6.32
CA TYR A 493 -32.25 24.62 5.25
C TYR A 493 -31.22 24.64 4.13
N LEU A 494 -30.78 23.46 3.70
CA LEU A 494 -29.78 23.27 2.68
C LEU A 494 -30.37 22.46 1.53
N LYS A 495 -30.19 22.96 0.31
CA LYS A 495 -30.55 22.29 -0.94
C LYS A 495 -29.37 21.52 -1.51
N GLN A 496 -29.65 20.69 -2.51
CA GLN A 496 -28.61 19.98 -3.24
C GLN A 496 -27.51 20.94 -3.73
N GLY A 497 -26.26 20.59 -3.46
CA GLY A 497 -25.08 21.39 -3.79
C GLY A 497 -24.70 22.43 -2.74
N GLU A 498 -25.55 22.68 -1.73
CA GLU A 498 -25.24 23.59 -0.63
C GLU A 498 -24.47 22.90 0.50
N THR A 499 -23.78 23.72 1.27
CA THR A 499 -22.86 23.28 2.32
C THR A 499 -23.10 24.01 3.62
N ILE A 500 -22.75 23.38 4.73
CA ILE A 500 -22.62 24.07 6.01
C ILE A 500 -21.38 23.59 6.76
N HIS A 501 -20.72 24.52 7.43
CA HIS A 501 -19.58 24.28 8.31
C HIS A 501 -19.89 24.82 9.70
N PHE A 502 -19.64 24.04 10.73
CA PHE A 502 -19.89 24.45 12.11
C PHE A 502 -19.02 23.68 13.10
N ASP A 503 -18.85 24.26 14.29
CA ASP A 503 -18.23 23.59 15.43
C ASP A 503 -19.12 22.42 15.88
N SER A 504 -18.57 21.21 15.82
CA SER A 504 -19.26 19.95 16.15
C SER A 504 -19.63 19.82 17.62
N GLU A 505 -19.09 20.70 18.47
CA GLU A 505 -19.50 20.83 19.87
C GLU A 505 -20.89 21.47 20.03
N ILE A 506 -21.37 22.18 19.01
CA ILE A 506 -22.73 22.72 18.99
C ILE A 506 -23.70 21.56 18.78
N ARG A 507 -24.71 21.44 19.67
CA ARG A 507 -25.76 20.43 19.51
C ARG A 507 -26.45 20.60 18.17
N HIS A 508 -26.42 19.55 17.35
CA HIS A 508 -26.99 19.60 16.01
C HIS A 508 -27.90 18.43 15.69
N LYS A 509 -28.91 18.66 14.82
CA LYS A 509 -29.87 17.63 14.37
C LYS A 509 -30.10 17.75 12.86
N LEU A 510 -30.15 16.60 12.18
CA LEU A 510 -30.37 16.49 10.74
C LEU A 510 -31.74 15.88 10.45
N ARG A 511 -32.51 16.49 9.56
CA ARG A 511 -33.82 16.02 9.12
C ARG A 511 -33.93 16.11 7.60
N ASN A 512 -34.47 15.07 6.98
CA ASN A 512 -34.89 15.12 5.59
C ASN A 512 -36.35 15.58 5.52
N PRO A 513 -36.65 16.78 4.98
CA PRO A 513 -38.02 17.28 4.89
C PRO A 513 -38.80 16.69 3.69
N LEU A 514 -38.13 15.99 2.77
CA LEU A 514 -38.72 15.54 1.51
C LEU A 514 -39.21 14.07 1.54
N ASP A 515 -39.98 13.72 0.50
CA ASP A 515 -40.52 12.38 0.22
C ASP A 515 -39.54 11.46 -0.53
N GLU A 516 -38.33 11.94 -0.81
CA GLU A 516 -37.24 11.19 -1.43
C GLU A 516 -36.03 11.09 -0.50
N LYS A 517 -35.09 10.17 -0.80
CA LYS A 517 -33.90 9.99 0.03
C LYS A 517 -32.97 11.19 -0.05
N CYS A 518 -32.46 11.62 1.09
CA CYS A 518 -31.42 12.64 1.19
C CYS A 518 -30.07 11.96 1.41
N GLU A 519 -29.08 12.30 0.57
CA GLU A 519 -27.71 11.80 0.65
C GLU A 519 -26.75 12.96 0.92
N LEU A 520 -25.91 12.77 1.94
CA LEU A 520 -25.01 13.79 2.47
C LEU A 520 -23.57 13.27 2.46
N ILE A 521 -22.63 14.14 2.12
CA ILE A 521 -21.22 13.93 2.43
C ILE A 521 -20.95 14.70 3.72
N VAL A 522 -20.70 13.97 4.79
CA VAL A 522 -20.38 14.52 6.11
C VAL A 522 -18.89 14.32 6.36
N THR A 523 -18.17 15.41 6.60
CA THR A 523 -16.74 15.42 6.90
C THR A 523 -16.55 15.93 8.32
N LEU A 524 -15.92 15.11 9.15
CA LEU A 524 -15.60 15.43 10.54
C LEU A 524 -14.09 15.67 10.65
N TYR A 525 -13.71 16.81 11.20
CA TYR A 525 -12.35 17.14 11.59
C TYR A 525 -12.26 17.14 13.12
N THR A 526 -11.62 16.12 13.71
CA THR A 526 -11.34 16.04 15.15
C THR A 526 -9.85 16.30 15.37
N PRO A 527 -9.45 17.37 16.10
CA PRO A 527 -8.04 17.76 16.27
C PRO A 527 -7.20 16.74 17.04
#